data_AF-A0A101WFT2-F1
#
_entry.id   AF-A0A101WFT2-F1
#
_cell.length_a   1.000
_cell.length_b   1.000
_cell.length_c   1.000
_cell.angle_alpha   90.00
_cell.angle_beta   90.00
_cell.angle_gamma   90.00
#
_symmetry.space_group_name_H-M   'P 1'
#
loop_
_entity.id
_entity.type
_entity.pdbx_description
1 polymer ?
#
loop_
_entity_poly.entity_id
_entity_poly.type
_entity_poly.pdbx_seq_one_letter_code
_entity_poly.pdbx_strand_id
1 'polypeptide(L)' 'MAICEECKWVMVHQTNPMKGICTNVRTKLADTQANQMAIQKKVVNMDDKACDKFEAGKMGFRDMV' A
#
# COMPACT_ATOMS: atom_id res chain seq x y z
N MET A 1 -17.53 7.07 5.19
CA MET A 1 -17.09 5.79 4.57
C MET A 1 -15.58 5.84 4.57
N ALA A 2 -14.91 4.75 4.93
CA ALA A 2 -13.44 4.73 4.89
C ALA A 2 -12.94 4.91 3.45
N ILE A 3 -11.92 5.74 3.28
CA ILE A 3 -11.28 6.01 1.98
C ILE A 3 -9.82 5.55 1.99
N CYS A 4 -9.23 5.40 0.80
CA CYS A 4 -7.84 4.95 0.65
C CYS A 4 -6.84 5.87 1.39
N GLU A 5 -7.12 7.17 1.50
CA GLU A 5 -6.28 8.11 2.25
C GLU A 5 -6.07 7.72 3.72
N GLU A 6 -7.07 7.12 4.35
CA GLU A 6 -7.06 6.77 5.77
C GLU A 6 -6.41 5.40 6.05
N CYS A 7 -5.98 4.71 4.99
CA CYS A 7 -5.48 3.35 5.05
C CYS A 7 -3.97 3.33 5.34
N LYS A 8 -3.55 2.54 6.33
CA LYS A 8 -2.13 2.41 6.72
C LYS A 8 -1.23 1.88 5.62
N TRP A 9 -1.82 1.16 4.65
CA TRP A 9 -1.15 0.56 3.50
C TRP A 9 -0.98 1.53 2.33
N VAL A 10 -1.56 2.72 2.40
CA VAL A 10 -1.52 3.71 1.33
C VAL A 10 -0.50 4.78 1.66
N MET A 11 0.41 5.00 0.71
CA MET A 11 1.43 6.03 0.77
C MET A 11 1.12 7.10 -0.27
N VAL A 12 1.52 8.34 -0.03
CA VAL A 12 1.40 9.39 -1.06
C VAL A 12 2.34 9.05 -2.23
N HIS A 13 1.85 9.16 -3.47
CA HIS A 13 2.69 8.97 -4.65
C HIS A 13 3.71 10.12 -4.78
N GLN A 14 4.98 9.77 -4.96
CA GLN A 14 6.09 10.72 -4.93
C GLN A 14 5.98 11.85 -5.97
N THR A 15 5.40 11.56 -7.13
CA THR A 15 5.28 12.53 -8.25
C THR A 15 3.91 13.20 -8.34
N ASN A 16 2.86 12.63 -7.73
CA ASN A 16 1.50 13.15 -7.86
C ASN A 16 0.80 13.03 -6.49
N PRO A 17 0.65 14.12 -5.73
CA PRO A 17 0.11 14.06 -4.39
C PRO A 17 -1.37 13.68 -4.33
N MET A 18 -2.11 13.72 -5.46
CA MET A 18 -3.50 13.28 -5.50
C MET A 18 -3.66 11.75 -5.64
N LYS A 19 -2.55 11.03 -5.87
CA LYS A 19 -2.56 9.57 -6.01
C LYS A 19 -1.88 8.92 -4.82
N GLY A 20 -2.41 7.77 -4.41
CA GLY A 20 -1.82 6.88 -3.42
C GLY A 20 -1.12 5.70 -4.07
N ILE A 21 -0.16 5.12 -3.35
CA ILE A 21 0.45 3.82 -3.64
C ILE A 21 0.01 2.87 -2.52
N CYS A 22 -0.86 1.92 -2.84
CA CYS A 22 -1.28 0.85 -1.96
C CYS A 22 -0.25 -0.30 -1.98
N THR A 23 0.23 -0.71 -0.81
CA THR A 23 1.25 -1.77 -0.62
C THR A 23 0.71 -3.01 0.07
N ASN A 24 -0.61 -3.13 0.19
CA ASN A 24 -1.27 -4.24 0.88
C ASN A 24 -1.05 -5.61 0.20
N VAL A 25 -0.86 -5.61 -1.13
CA VAL A 25 -0.69 -6.85 -1.88
C VAL A 25 0.76 -7.31 -1.76
N ARG A 26 0.98 -8.42 -1.05
CA ARG A 26 2.27 -9.09 -0.94
C ARG A 26 2.21 -10.44 -1.65
N THR A 27 3.11 -10.67 -2.58
CA THR A 27 3.16 -11.89 -3.41
C THR A 27 4.40 -12.68 -3.05
N LYS A 28 4.27 -14.00 -2.88
CA LYS A 28 5.43 -14.86 -2.63
C LYS A 28 6.30 -14.90 -3.90
N LEU A 29 7.58 -14.57 -3.75
CA LEU A 29 8.59 -14.71 -4.81
C LEU A 29 9.05 -16.16 -4.91
N ALA A 30 9.67 -16.53 -6.03
CA ALA A 30 10.28 -17.84 -6.19
C ALA A 30 11.31 -18.10 -5.08
N ASP A 31 11.42 -19.34 -4.60
CA ASP A 31 12.26 -19.72 -3.46
C ASP A 31 13.77 -19.50 -3.71
N THR A 32 14.17 -19.14 -4.93
CA THR A 32 15.54 -18.76 -5.33
C THR A 32 15.90 -17.31 -4.98
N GLN A 33 14.94 -16.48 -4.58
CA GLN A 33 15.13 -15.07 -4.20
C GLN A 33 15.33 -14.93 -2.69
N ALA A 34 16.33 -14.15 -2.27
CA ALA A 34 16.64 -13.93 -0.85
C ALA A 34 15.48 -13.27 -0.07
N ASN A 35 14.68 -12.44 -0.74
CA ASN A 35 13.45 -11.89 -0.21
C ASN A 35 12.28 -12.76 -0.68
N GLN A 36 11.67 -13.51 0.22
CA GLN A 36 10.58 -14.45 -0.11
C GLN A 36 9.25 -13.76 -0.45
N MET A 37 9.13 -12.44 -0.23
CA MET A 37 7.90 -11.67 -0.42
C MET A 37 8.17 -10.40 -1.24
N ALA A 38 7.48 -10.25 -2.36
CA ALA A 38 7.42 -9.00 -3.13
C ALA A 38 6.23 -8.17 -2.65
N ILE A 39 6.44 -6.87 -2.45
CA ILE A 39 5.35 -5.90 -2.22
C ILE A 39 4.90 -5.37 -3.58
N GLN A 40 3.68 -5.72 -4.00
CA GLN A 40 3.08 -5.21 -5.22
C GLN A 40 2.46 -3.84 -4.96
N LYS A 41 3.12 -2.81 -5.50
CA LYS A 41 2.67 -1.42 -5.41
C LYS A 41 1.56 -1.16 -6.43
N LYS A 42 0.35 -0.83 -5.97
CA LYS A 42 -0.78 -0.44 -6.83
C LYS A 42 -1.07 1.04 -6.67
N VAL A 43 -1.16 1.77 -7.79
CA VAL A 43 -1.60 3.16 -7.77
C VAL A 43 -3.12 3.21 -7.56
N VAL A 44 -3.57 4.02 -6.60
CA VAL A 44 -4.98 4.23 -6.24
C VAL A 44 -5.27 5.73 -6.18
N ASN A 45 -6.53 6.14 -6.30
CA ASN A 45 -6.89 7.51 -5.95
C ASN A 45 -7.15 7.57 -4.43
N MET A 46 -6.83 8.69 -3.79
CA MET A 46 -6.95 8.81 -2.33
C MET A 46 -8.40 8.86 -1.84
N ASP A 47 -9.28 9.39 -2.70
CA ASP A 47 -10.73 9.50 -2.52
C ASP A 47 -11.50 8.21 -2.86
N ASP A 48 -10.82 7.19 -3.40
CA ASP A 48 -11.45 5.89 -3.67
C ASP A 48 -11.92 5.23 -2.37
N LYS A 49 -13.08 4.56 -2.43
CA LYS A 49 -13.62 3.78 -1.31
C LYS A 49 -12.62 2.69 -0.88
N ALA A 50 -12.45 2.56 0.43
CA ALA A 50 -11.55 1.56 0.98
C ALA A 50 -12.03 0.13 0.67
N CYS A 51 -11.08 -0.77 0.40
CA CYS A 51 -11.34 -2.18 0.16
C CYS A 51 -11.55 -2.98 1.47
N ASP A 52 -11.95 -4.24 1.38
CA ASP A 52 -12.22 -5.11 2.53
C ASP A 52 -11.00 -5.34 3.46
N LYS A 53 -9.80 -5.07 2.95
CA LYS A 53 -8.54 -5.15 3.70
C LYS A 53 -8.08 -3.79 4.23
N PHE A 54 -9.02 -2.87 4.40
CA PHE A 54 -8.76 -1.57 5.00
C PHE A 54 -8.29 -1.73 6.44
N GLU A 55 -7.20 -1.05 6.77
CA GLU A 55 -6.76 -0.90 8.14
C GLU A 55 -6.44 0.56 8.37
N ALA A 56 -7.18 1.18 9.30
CA ALA A 56 -7.00 2.59 9.61
C ALA A 56 -5.63 2.84 10.25
N GLY A 57 -5.01 3.96 9.90
CA GLY A 57 -3.79 4.44 10.53
C GLY A 57 -2.70 4.82 9.52
N LYS A 58 -1.48 5.00 10.00
CA LYS A 58 -0.29 5.21 9.16
C LYS A 58 0.77 4.20 9.58
N MET A 59 1.32 3.45 8.63
CA MET A 59 2.49 2.61 8.92
C MET A 59 3.66 3.48 9.35
N GLY A 60 4.49 2.95 10.24
CA GLY A 60 5.77 3.57 10.56
C GLY A 60 6.71 3.51 9.35
N PHE A 61 7.65 4.45 9.26
CA PHE A 61 8.62 4.52 8.17
C PHE A 61 9.39 3.20 7.95
N ARG A 62 9.62 2.42 9.01
CA ARG A 62 10.33 1.12 8.96
C ARG A 62 9.53 0.02 8.27
N ASP A 63 8.22 0.11 8.24
CA ASP A 63 7.32 -0.92 7.66
C ASP A 63 6.92 -0.60 6.21
N MET A 64 7.40 0.53 5.66
CA MET A 64 7.05 1.01 4.32
C MET A 64 7.94 0.49 3.19
N VAL A 65 9.08 -0.16 3.50
CA VAL A 65 10.09 -0.61 2.52
C VAL A 65 10.24 -2.13 2.54
#